data_AF-A0A1F7QSI2-F1
#
_entry.id   AF-A0A1F7QSI2-F1
#
_cell.length_a   1.000
_cell.length_b   1.000
_cell.length_c   1.000
_cell.angle_alpha   90.00
_cell.angle_beta   90.00
_cell.angle_gamma   90.00
#
_symmetry.space_group_name_H-M   'P 1'
#
loop_
_entity.id
_entity.type
_entity.pdbx_description
1 polymer ?
#
loop_
_entity_poly.entity_id
_entity_poly.type
_entity_poly.pdbx_seq_one_letter_code
_entity_poly.pdbx_strand_id
1 'polypeptide(L)'
;MNYSHTRLNRRANRGFTLIELLVIIVVIGILAAIIILGYNNVQTRAKNTVRATEVKQYANLFHSYKLAKINPNGDGWPNVSPGTYCLGTGFPQSPSSPSLRTCRDWQQPTSPTNTSLTPNETSSKPLMDELQKAGKVAIANDSHDDTSVPTIGPYVQVHSNRIVITAILIGKTQDVCDEFEVKLDTTNPDDMGWDGFAATGKPIQSCGVIIER
;
A
#
# COMPACT_ATOMS: atom_id res chain seq x y z
N MET A 1 -24.81 -78.39 -30.53
CA MET A 1 -24.06 -77.11 -30.50
C MET A 1 -25.02 -75.99 -30.17
N ASN A 2 -24.91 -75.37 -28.98
CA ASN A 2 -25.73 -74.24 -28.56
C ASN A 2 -24.93 -72.94 -28.73
N TYR A 3 -25.40 -72.04 -29.60
CA TYR A 3 -24.81 -70.70 -29.74
C TYR A 3 -25.48 -69.75 -28.74
N SER A 4 -24.72 -69.37 -27.71
CA SER A 4 -25.08 -68.33 -26.75
C SER A 4 -24.96 -66.95 -27.39
N HIS A 5 -26.10 -66.29 -27.63
CA HIS A 5 -26.16 -64.90 -28.07
C HIS A 5 -25.91 -63.94 -26.91
N THR A 6 -24.67 -63.49 -26.73
CA THR A 6 -24.34 -62.38 -25.82
C THR A 6 -24.81 -61.07 -26.45
N ARG A 7 -25.91 -60.48 -25.95
CA ARG A 7 -26.35 -59.15 -26.40
C ARG A 7 -25.38 -58.08 -25.90
N LEU A 8 -24.62 -57.47 -26.81
CA LEU A 8 -23.80 -56.30 -26.53
C LEU A 8 -24.72 -55.11 -26.18
N ASN A 9 -24.68 -54.68 -24.93
CA ASN A 9 -25.43 -53.53 -24.43
C ASN A 9 -24.82 -52.24 -25.03
N ARG A 10 -25.36 -51.78 -26.15
CA ARG A 10 -24.91 -50.58 -26.86
C ARG A 10 -25.27 -49.36 -26.02
N ARG A 11 -24.35 -48.91 -25.16
CA ARG A 11 -24.46 -47.61 -24.47
C ARG A 11 -24.69 -46.56 -25.55
N ALA A 12 -25.84 -45.90 -25.51
CA ALA A 12 -26.14 -44.80 -26.41
C ALA A 12 -25.18 -43.65 -26.11
N ASN A 13 -24.13 -43.50 -26.92
CA ASN A 13 -23.32 -42.29 -26.93
C ASN A 13 -24.23 -41.14 -27.38
N ARG A 14 -24.75 -40.39 -26.41
CA ARG A 14 -25.46 -39.14 -26.67
C ARG A 14 -24.40 -38.14 -27.16
N GLY A 15 -24.46 -37.78 -28.44
CA GLY A 15 -23.60 -36.77 -29.02
C GLY A 15 -23.92 -35.40 -28.43
N PHE A 16 -22.88 -34.62 -28.18
CA PHE A 16 -23.00 -33.22 -27.76
C PHE A 16 -23.58 -32.41 -28.94
N THR A 17 -24.63 -31.63 -28.70
CA THR A 17 -25.23 -30.82 -29.76
C THR A 17 -24.40 -29.55 -29.99
N LEU A 18 -24.37 -29.06 -31.24
CA LEU A 18 -23.72 -27.78 -31.55
C LEU A 18 -24.32 -26.62 -30.74
N ILE A 19 -25.63 -26.70 -30.44
CA ILE A 19 -26.31 -25.69 -29.64
C ILE A 19 -25.88 -25.71 -28.18
N GLU A 20 -25.63 -26.89 -27.58
CA GLU A 20 -25.08 -26.97 -26.22
C GLU A 20 -23.71 -26.29 -26.14
N LEU A 21 -22.84 -26.54 -27.12
CA LEU A 21 -21.51 -25.93 -27.13
C LEU A 21 -21.58 -24.42 -27.37
N LEU A 22 -22.49 -23.97 -28.23
CA LEU A 22 -22.72 -22.55 -28.50
C LEU A 22 -23.21 -21.80 -27.25
N VAL A 23 -24.19 -22.35 -26.53
CA VAL A 23 -24.68 -21.70 -25.30
C VAL A 23 -23.58 -21.65 -24.24
N ILE A 24 -22.75 -22.69 -24.12
CA ILE A 24 -21.65 -22.73 -23.14
C ILE A 24 -20.62 -21.63 -23.40
N ILE A 25 -20.16 -21.45 -24.65
CA ILE A 25 -19.19 -20.40 -24.95
C ILE A 25 -19.76 -19.00 -24.74
N VAL A 26 -21.06 -18.81 -24.99
CA VAL A 26 -21.76 -17.54 -24.72
C VAL A 26 -21.82 -17.28 -23.21
N VAL A 27 -22.19 -18.28 -22.41
CA VAL A 27 -22.25 -18.15 -20.95
C VAL A 27 -20.85 -17.88 -20.36
N ILE A 28 -19.82 -18.60 -20.80
CA ILE A 28 -18.43 -18.36 -20.37
C ILE A 28 -17.98 -16.95 -20.76
N GLY A 29 -18.35 -16.46 -21.96
CA GLY A 29 -18.04 -15.10 -22.40
C GLY A 29 -18.66 -14.02 -21.52
N ILE A 30 -19.94 -14.19 -21.13
CA ILE A 30 -20.63 -13.26 -20.23
C ILE A 30 -20.01 -13.28 -18.83
N LEU A 31 -19.76 -14.48 -18.28
CA LEU A 31 -19.13 -14.62 -16.95
C LEU A 31 -17.73 -14.01 -16.92
N ALA A 32 -16.91 -14.25 -17.95
CA ALA A 32 -15.57 -13.68 -18.06
C ALA A 32 -15.60 -12.15 -18.10
N ALA A 33 -16.53 -11.55 -18.86
CA ALA A 33 -16.67 -10.10 -18.93
C ALA A 33 -17.02 -9.46 -17.57
N ILE A 34 -17.93 -10.08 -16.80
CA ILE A 34 -18.30 -9.60 -15.46
C ILE A 34 -17.12 -9.67 -14.49
N ILE A 35 -16.36 -10.77 -14.52
CA ILE A 35 -15.21 -10.99 -13.62
C ILE A 35 -14.14 -9.91 -13.80
N ILE A 36 -13.84 -9.51 -15.03
CA ILE A 36 -12.78 -8.53 -15.34
C ILE A 36 -13.10 -7.16 -14.71
N LEU A 37 -14.35 -6.73 -14.74
CA LEU A 37 -14.75 -5.42 -14.18
C LEU A 37 -14.64 -5.38 -12.64
N GLY A 38 -14.90 -6.50 -11.96
CA GLY A 38 -14.82 -6.58 -10.49
C GLY A 38 -13.39 -6.69 -9.96
N TYR A 39 -12.49 -7.33 -10.70
CA TYR A 39 -11.15 -7.70 -10.22
C TYR A 39 -10.25 -6.49 -9.88
N ASN A 40 -10.31 -5.43 -10.70
CA ASN A 40 -9.47 -4.25 -10.51
C ASN A 40 -9.77 -3.48 -9.20
N ASN A 41 -11.03 -3.47 -8.78
CA ASN A 41 -11.45 -2.78 -7.55
C ASN A 41 -11.04 -3.57 -6.30
N VAL A 42 -11.16 -4.90 -6.33
CA VAL A 42 -10.76 -5.78 -5.22
C VAL A 42 -9.26 -5.70 -4.98
N GLN A 43 -8.45 -5.77 -6.03
CA GLN A 43 -7.00 -5.62 -5.90
C GLN A 43 -6.61 -4.26 -5.31
N THR A 44 -7.23 -3.17 -5.78
CA THR A 44 -6.95 -1.82 -5.26
C THR A 44 -7.30 -1.72 -3.76
N ARG A 45 -8.46 -2.25 -3.34
CA ARG A 45 -8.85 -2.27 -1.93
C ARG A 45 -7.89 -3.09 -1.08
N ALA A 46 -7.45 -4.25 -1.56
CA ALA A 46 -6.47 -5.08 -0.86
C ALA A 46 -5.14 -4.33 -0.66
N LYS A 47 -4.62 -3.66 -1.70
CA LYS A 47 -3.41 -2.82 -1.60
C LYS A 47 -3.59 -1.67 -0.60
N ASN A 48 -4.73 -0.99 -0.63
CA ASN A 48 -5.03 0.08 0.31
C ASN A 48 -5.11 -0.41 1.77
N THR A 49 -5.71 -1.59 1.98
CA THR A 49 -5.79 -2.26 3.29
C THR A 49 -4.41 -2.59 3.83
N VAL A 50 -3.50 -3.09 2.97
CA VAL A 50 -2.10 -3.30 3.33
C VAL A 50 -1.50 -1.99 3.80
N ARG A 51 -1.53 -0.92 2.98
CA ARG A 51 -0.98 0.40 3.33
C ARG A 51 -1.51 0.96 4.66
N ALA A 52 -2.81 0.88 4.91
CA ALA A 52 -3.41 1.33 6.17
C ALA A 52 -2.90 0.49 7.36
N THR A 53 -2.72 -0.82 7.16
CA THR A 53 -2.11 -1.70 8.17
C THR A 53 -0.66 -1.31 8.45
N GLU A 54 0.12 -0.96 7.43
CA GLU A 54 1.53 -0.53 7.63
C GLU A 54 1.61 0.72 8.49
N VAL A 55 0.78 1.73 8.19
CA VAL A 55 0.69 2.96 9.01
C VAL A 55 0.40 2.61 10.47
N LYS A 56 -0.57 1.74 10.73
CA LYS A 56 -0.93 1.31 12.09
C LYS A 56 0.23 0.57 12.78
N GLN A 57 0.92 -0.31 12.08
CA GLN A 57 2.05 -1.05 12.66
C GLN A 57 3.25 -0.15 12.94
N TYR A 58 3.57 0.80 12.05
CA TYR A 58 4.59 1.81 12.32
C TYR A 58 4.19 2.71 13.49
N ALA A 59 2.93 3.15 13.58
CA ALA A 59 2.44 3.90 14.73
C ALA A 59 2.64 3.13 16.04
N ASN A 60 2.29 1.84 16.08
CA ASN A 60 2.54 0.97 17.23
C ASN A 60 4.03 0.85 17.56
N LEU A 61 4.90 0.82 16.55
CA LEU A 61 6.35 0.80 16.77
C LEU A 61 6.84 2.11 17.39
N PHE A 62 6.37 3.27 16.92
CA PHE A 62 6.67 4.57 17.53
C PHE A 62 6.12 4.68 18.96
N HIS A 63 4.92 4.18 19.23
CA HIS A 63 4.39 4.11 20.60
C HIS A 63 5.27 3.24 21.49
N SER A 64 5.69 2.07 21.00
CA SER A 64 6.59 1.17 21.74
C SER A 64 7.94 1.83 22.00
N TYR A 65 8.50 2.51 20.99
CA TYR A 65 9.72 3.30 21.09
C TYR A 65 9.62 4.38 22.19
N LYS A 66 8.49 5.11 22.20
CA LYS A 66 8.19 6.15 23.19
C LYS A 66 8.07 5.60 24.59
N LEU A 67 7.28 4.54 24.77
CA LEU A 67 7.06 3.91 26.08
C LEU A 67 8.34 3.30 26.65
N ALA A 68 9.19 2.73 25.79
CA ALA A 68 10.45 2.12 26.21
C ALA A 68 11.59 3.14 26.41
N LYS A 69 11.41 4.42 26.06
CA LYS A 69 12.41 5.49 26.21
C LYS A 69 13.78 5.10 25.65
N ILE A 70 13.77 4.51 24.46
CA ILE A 70 14.95 3.87 23.86
C ILE A 70 16.05 4.87 23.50
N ASN A 71 15.70 6.13 23.25
CA ASN A 71 16.67 7.12 22.85
C ASN A 71 17.60 7.53 24.01
N PRO A 72 18.82 8.01 23.72
CA PRO A 72 19.81 8.35 24.76
C PRO A 72 19.34 9.44 25.73
N ASN A 73 18.43 10.32 25.28
CA ASN A 73 17.92 11.43 26.08
C ASN A 73 16.76 10.99 27.02
N GLY A 74 16.23 9.77 26.85
CA GLY A 74 15.17 9.20 27.68
C GLY A 74 13.79 9.84 27.53
N ASP A 75 13.56 10.64 26.48
CA ASP A 75 12.27 11.28 26.21
C ASP A 75 11.35 10.41 25.32
N GLY A 76 11.85 9.27 24.83
CA GLY A 76 11.07 8.39 23.97
C GLY A 76 10.87 8.92 22.55
N TRP A 77 11.63 9.94 22.16
CA TRP A 77 11.59 10.51 20.82
C TRP A 77 12.79 10.03 20.00
N PRO A 78 12.60 9.69 18.71
CA PRO A 78 13.72 9.40 17.83
C PRO A 78 14.74 10.56 17.82
N ASN A 79 16.02 10.24 18.05
CA ASN A 79 17.17 11.12 17.97
C ASN A 79 17.60 11.32 16.51
N VAL A 80 16.67 11.82 15.71
CA VAL A 80 16.89 12.28 14.34
C VAL A 80 16.52 13.76 14.23
N SER A 81 17.08 14.44 13.24
CA SER A 81 16.66 15.81 12.93
C SER A 81 15.17 15.84 12.56
N PRO A 82 14.44 16.93 12.86
CA PRO A 82 13.16 17.17 12.22
C PRO A 82 13.30 17.08 10.70
N GLY A 83 12.31 16.46 10.05
CA GLY A 83 12.37 16.15 8.63
C GLY A 83 11.38 15.06 8.22
N THR A 84 11.38 14.74 6.92
CA THR A 84 10.58 13.64 6.38
C THR A 84 11.46 12.42 6.16
N TYR A 85 10.95 11.23 6.44
CA TYR A 85 11.66 9.96 6.31
C TYR A 85 10.76 8.87 5.75
N CYS A 86 11.36 7.94 5.02
CA CYS A 86 10.70 6.74 4.52
C CYS A 86 10.56 5.68 5.61
N LEU A 87 9.40 5.00 5.62
CA LEU A 87 9.15 3.89 6.53
C LEU A 87 9.15 2.57 5.76
N GLY A 88 10.25 1.84 5.87
CA GLY A 88 10.46 0.57 5.17
C GLY A 88 11.54 0.67 4.10
N THR A 89 11.51 -0.25 3.15
CA THR A 89 12.44 -0.29 2.01
C THR A 89 11.67 -0.52 0.73
N GLY A 90 12.33 -0.69 -0.41
CA GLY A 90 11.66 -1.06 -1.63
C GLY A 90 11.23 0.10 -2.53
N PHE A 91 11.34 1.36 -2.12
CA PHE A 91 10.65 2.47 -2.80
C PHE A 91 11.01 2.66 -4.29
N PRO A 92 10.09 3.17 -5.13
CA PRO A 92 10.34 3.36 -6.55
C PRO A 92 11.43 4.40 -6.82
N GLN A 93 12.07 4.28 -7.99
CA GLN A 93 13.15 5.18 -8.40
C GLN A 93 12.62 6.57 -8.79
N SER A 94 13.35 7.61 -8.37
CA SER A 94 13.11 8.99 -8.77
C SER A 94 13.37 9.18 -10.27
N PRO A 95 12.53 9.92 -11.01
CA PRO A 95 12.74 10.13 -12.44
C PRO A 95 13.90 11.11 -12.70
N SER A 96 14.24 11.95 -11.72
CA SER A 96 15.39 12.85 -11.76
C SER A 96 16.70 12.17 -11.35
N SER A 97 16.65 10.95 -10.80
CA SER A 97 17.82 10.19 -10.37
C SER A 97 17.48 8.68 -10.32
N PRO A 98 17.79 7.92 -11.38
CA PRO A 98 17.41 6.50 -11.50
C PRO A 98 17.97 5.58 -10.42
N SER A 99 18.98 5.99 -9.65
CA SER A 99 19.51 5.20 -8.52
C SER A 99 18.86 5.55 -7.18
N LEU A 100 18.05 6.62 -7.11
CA LEU A 100 17.49 7.13 -5.87
C LEU A 100 16.08 6.61 -5.66
N ARG A 101 15.84 5.92 -4.54
CA ARG A 101 14.51 5.37 -4.18
C ARG A 101 13.81 6.32 -3.22
N THR A 102 12.65 6.88 -3.60
CA THR A 102 11.95 7.89 -2.79
C THR A 102 10.54 7.45 -2.40
N CYS A 103 10.18 7.70 -1.14
CA CYS A 103 8.84 7.40 -0.61
C CYS A 103 7.88 8.58 -0.69
N ARG A 104 8.35 9.76 -1.12
CA ARG A 104 7.56 10.99 -1.31
C ARG A 104 7.97 11.69 -2.61
N ASP A 105 6.95 12.15 -3.34
CA ASP A 105 6.99 12.97 -4.55
C ASP A 105 7.84 12.45 -5.74
N TRP A 106 7.18 12.25 -6.88
CA TRP A 106 7.81 11.87 -8.16
C TRP A 106 7.92 13.06 -9.13
N GLN A 107 7.22 14.16 -8.85
CA GLN A 107 7.13 15.35 -9.71
C GLN A 107 6.91 16.61 -8.85
N GLN A 108 7.95 17.13 -8.23
CA GLN A 108 7.98 18.56 -7.93
C GLN A 108 9.02 19.26 -8.81
N PRO A 109 8.63 20.31 -9.55
CA PRO A 109 9.59 21.23 -10.12
C PRO A 109 10.32 21.86 -8.94
N THR A 110 11.64 21.66 -8.93
CA THR A 110 12.59 22.12 -7.93
C THR A 110 12.26 23.53 -7.43
N SER A 111 11.75 23.64 -6.21
CA SER A 111 11.88 24.89 -5.47
C SER A 111 13.35 25.05 -5.11
N PRO A 112 14.01 26.18 -5.45
CA PRO A 112 15.46 26.34 -5.27
C PRO A 112 15.91 26.47 -3.81
N THR A 113 15.02 26.35 -2.83
CA THR A 113 15.33 26.60 -1.40
C THR A 113 15.00 25.45 -0.44
N ASN A 114 14.70 24.22 -0.90
CA ASN A 114 14.47 23.14 0.05
C ASN A 114 14.89 21.75 -0.46
N THR A 115 16.18 21.44 -0.31
CA THR A 115 16.79 20.13 -0.56
C THR A 115 16.35 19.04 0.45
N SER A 116 15.31 19.27 1.26
CA SER A 116 14.76 18.34 2.25
C SER A 116 13.44 17.65 1.81
N LEU A 117 12.94 17.91 0.59
CA LEU A 117 11.55 17.59 0.21
C LEU A 117 11.30 16.15 -0.29
N THR A 118 12.33 15.38 -0.63
CA THR A 118 12.18 13.98 -1.11
C THR A 118 13.03 13.00 -0.27
N PRO A 119 12.48 12.46 0.83
CA PRO A 119 13.13 11.39 1.58
C PRO A 119 13.46 10.19 0.69
N ASN A 120 14.67 9.66 0.87
CA ASN A 120 15.13 8.44 0.23
C ASN A 120 15.56 7.41 1.29
N GLU A 121 15.81 6.16 0.87
CA GLU A 121 16.23 5.09 1.78
C GLU A 121 17.50 5.43 2.57
N THR A 122 18.49 6.03 1.91
CA THR A 122 19.78 6.41 2.53
C THR A 122 19.59 7.47 3.61
N SER A 123 18.81 8.52 3.33
CA SER A 123 18.53 9.60 4.28
C SER A 123 17.63 9.14 5.44
N SER A 124 16.85 8.08 5.23
CA SER A 124 15.92 7.52 6.21
C SER A 124 16.53 6.42 7.06
N LYS A 125 17.70 5.89 6.67
CA LYS A 125 18.42 4.87 7.40
C LYS A 125 18.63 5.19 8.89
N PRO A 126 19.02 6.42 9.32
CA PRO A 126 19.20 6.72 10.74
C PRO A 126 17.93 6.51 11.57
N LEU A 127 16.78 6.94 11.05
CA LEU A 127 15.49 6.74 11.72
C LEU A 127 15.13 5.25 11.77
N MET A 128 15.32 4.53 10.66
CA MET A 128 15.01 3.10 10.61
C MET A 128 15.89 2.28 11.55
N ASP A 129 17.19 2.58 11.63
CA ASP A 129 18.12 1.95 12.58
C ASP A 129 17.73 2.25 14.04
N GLU A 130 17.15 3.42 14.28
CA GLU A 130 16.64 3.79 15.59
C GLU A 130 15.36 3.04 15.95
N LEU A 131 14.38 3.01 15.05
CA LEU A 131 13.13 2.28 15.25
C LEU A 131 13.34 0.78 15.42
N GLN A 132 14.34 0.21 14.74
CA GLN A 132 14.71 -1.21 14.88
C GLN A 132 15.07 -1.61 16.31
N LYS A 133 15.50 -0.65 17.16
CA LYS A 133 15.76 -0.90 18.58
C LYS A 133 14.48 -1.20 19.37
N ALA A 134 13.32 -0.67 18.94
CA ALA A 134 12.01 -0.98 19.53
C ALA A 134 11.44 -2.30 19.03
N GLY A 135 11.85 -2.73 17.84
CA GLY A 135 11.35 -3.95 17.21
C GLY A 135 11.37 -3.86 15.69
N LYS A 136 10.86 -4.89 15.03
CA LYS A 136 10.68 -4.91 13.57
C LYS A 136 9.20 -4.89 13.23
N VAL A 137 8.86 -4.16 12.18
CA VAL A 137 7.52 -4.24 11.60
C VAL A 137 7.47 -5.46 10.68
N ALA A 138 6.58 -6.42 10.96
CA ALA A 138 6.37 -7.59 10.13
C ALA A 138 5.20 -7.33 9.16
N ILE A 139 5.53 -6.97 7.93
CA ILE A 139 4.57 -6.78 6.83
C ILE A 139 4.88 -7.79 5.73
N ALA A 140 3.84 -8.30 5.07
CA ALA A 140 3.99 -9.27 3.99
C ALA A 140 4.85 -8.76 2.81
N ASN A 141 5.06 -7.44 2.69
CA ASN A 141 5.95 -6.79 1.74
C ASN A 141 6.54 -5.51 2.36
N ASP A 142 7.64 -5.61 3.11
CA ASP A 142 8.37 -4.41 3.59
C ASP A 142 9.10 -3.65 2.46
N SER A 143 9.09 -4.23 1.25
CA SER A 143 9.54 -3.66 -0.01
C SER A 143 8.39 -3.01 -0.78
N HIS A 144 8.47 -1.70 -0.94
CA HIS A 144 7.57 -0.81 -1.67
C HIS A 144 7.94 -0.66 -3.17
N ASP A 145 8.33 -1.74 -3.84
CA ASP A 145 8.86 -1.72 -5.23
C ASP A 145 7.80 -1.88 -6.32
N ASP A 146 6.53 -2.09 -5.94
CA ASP A 146 5.42 -2.19 -6.86
C ASP A 146 5.12 -0.84 -7.55
N THR A 147 5.65 -0.68 -8.77
CA THR A 147 5.42 0.48 -9.64
C THR A 147 4.08 0.45 -10.37
N SER A 148 3.29 -0.63 -10.25
CA SER A 148 1.99 -0.73 -10.91
C SER A 148 0.93 0.20 -10.31
N VAL A 149 1.21 0.77 -9.15
CA VAL A 149 0.37 1.74 -8.45
C VAL A 149 1.20 2.96 -8.07
N PRO A 150 0.71 4.19 -8.28
CA PRO A 150 1.34 5.39 -7.76
C PRO A 150 1.06 5.50 -6.25
N THR A 151 1.55 4.53 -5.47
CA THR A 151 1.48 4.61 -4.00
C THR A 151 2.74 5.25 -3.47
N ILE A 152 2.53 6.37 -2.78
CA ILE A 152 3.56 7.15 -2.10
C ILE A 152 3.50 6.74 -0.62
N GLY A 153 4.63 6.31 -0.06
CA GLY A 153 4.74 5.95 1.35
C GLY A 153 4.48 4.47 1.69
N PRO A 154 4.49 4.14 3.00
CA PRO A 154 4.36 5.06 4.12
C PRO A 154 5.64 5.87 4.37
N TYR A 155 5.44 7.09 4.82
CA TYR A 155 6.50 7.99 5.24
C TYR A 155 6.09 8.68 6.55
N VAL A 156 7.05 9.33 7.20
CA VAL A 156 6.84 10.02 8.47
C VAL A 156 7.47 11.40 8.42
N GLN A 157 6.77 12.37 8.98
CA GLN A 157 7.26 13.72 9.24
C GLN A 157 7.53 13.86 10.74
N VAL A 158 8.80 13.96 11.09
CA VAL A 158 9.25 14.18 12.47
C VAL A 158 9.34 15.69 12.70
N HIS A 159 8.54 16.20 13.62
CA HIS A 159 8.62 17.58 14.10
C HIS A 159 9.20 17.59 15.53
N SER A 160 9.47 18.79 16.05
CA SER A 160 10.00 18.97 17.40
C SER A 160 9.02 18.52 18.50
N ASN A 161 7.72 18.58 18.24
CA ASN A 161 6.66 18.29 19.22
C ASN A 161 5.74 17.12 18.83
N ARG A 162 5.83 16.61 17.60
CA ARG A 162 4.93 15.55 17.11
C ARG A 162 5.51 14.81 15.92
N ILE A 163 4.98 13.61 15.68
CA ILE A 163 5.31 12.74 14.57
C ILE A 163 4.02 12.50 13.79
N VAL A 164 4.08 12.67 12.47
CA VAL A 164 2.95 12.46 11.57
C VAL A 164 3.33 11.35 10.61
N ILE A 165 2.67 10.20 10.73
CA ILE A 165 2.87 9.05 9.85
C ILE A 165 1.79 9.09 8.80
N THR A 166 2.17 9.03 7.52
CA THR A 166 1.24 9.22 6.41
C THR A 166 1.47 8.17 5.32
N ALA A 167 0.39 7.64 4.78
CA ALA A 167 0.37 6.87 3.54
C ALA A 167 -0.70 7.41 2.60
N ILE A 168 -0.49 7.23 1.29
CA ILE A 168 -1.45 7.63 0.26
C ILE A 168 -2.16 6.39 -0.28
N LEU A 169 -3.48 6.43 -0.24
CA LEU A 169 -4.38 5.42 -0.79
C LEU A 169 -4.96 5.87 -2.12
N ILE A 170 -5.30 4.91 -2.98
CA ILE A 170 -5.88 5.17 -4.31
C ILE A 170 -7.40 4.96 -4.26
N GLY A 171 -8.15 5.96 -4.72
CA GLY A 171 -9.60 5.98 -4.69
C GLY A 171 -10.15 6.86 -3.56
N LYS A 172 -11.48 6.98 -3.49
CA LYS A 172 -12.17 7.48 -2.29
C LYS A 172 -12.10 6.37 -1.24
N THR A 173 -11.23 6.52 -0.25
CA THR A 173 -10.81 5.42 0.66
C THR A 173 -10.98 5.79 2.13
N GLN A 174 -11.86 6.76 2.41
CA GLN A 174 -12.21 7.16 3.77
C GLN A 174 -12.68 5.98 4.62
N ASP A 175 -13.40 5.03 4.02
CA ASP A 175 -13.82 3.78 4.67
C ASP A 175 -12.63 2.97 5.17
N VAL A 176 -11.56 2.88 4.39
CA VAL A 176 -10.32 2.19 4.78
C VAL A 176 -9.57 2.99 5.84
N CYS A 177 -9.48 4.32 5.72
CA CYS A 177 -8.83 5.13 6.76
C CYS A 177 -9.56 4.97 8.12
N ASP A 178 -10.90 4.98 8.10
CA ASP A 178 -11.74 4.88 9.28
C ASP A 178 -11.70 3.47 9.89
N GLU A 179 -11.71 2.41 9.06
CA GLU A 179 -11.61 1.00 9.50
C GLU A 179 -10.33 0.74 10.30
N PHE A 180 -9.22 1.38 9.92
CA PHE A 180 -7.92 1.19 10.57
C PHE A 180 -7.60 2.24 11.65
N GLU A 181 -8.51 3.19 11.88
CA GLU A 181 -8.35 4.32 12.82
C GLU A 181 -7.18 5.24 12.47
N VAL A 182 -6.90 5.40 11.17
CA VAL A 182 -5.78 6.19 10.63
C VAL A 182 -6.29 7.45 9.95
N LYS A 183 -6.75 8.42 10.74
CA LYS A 183 -7.29 9.70 10.25
C LYS A 183 -6.35 10.85 10.59
N LEU A 184 -5.86 11.54 9.55
CA LEU A 184 -5.11 12.79 9.72
C LEU A 184 -6.05 13.92 10.14
N ASP A 185 -5.56 14.79 11.02
CA ASP A 185 -6.22 16.05 11.33
C ASP A 185 -5.94 17.05 10.22
N THR A 186 -6.97 17.43 9.46
CA THR A 186 -6.85 18.39 8.36
C THR A 186 -6.95 19.85 8.82
N THR A 187 -7.12 20.11 10.12
CA THR A 187 -7.19 21.47 10.65
C THR A 187 -5.83 22.16 10.72
N ASN A 188 -4.74 21.37 10.75
CA ASN A 188 -3.38 21.88 10.70
C ASN A 188 -2.78 21.68 9.30
N PRO A 189 -2.38 22.75 8.58
CA PRO A 189 -1.86 22.67 7.22
C PRO A 189 -0.57 21.85 7.08
N ASP A 190 0.20 21.70 8.15
CA ASP A 190 1.43 20.89 8.14
C ASP A 190 1.15 19.38 8.27
N ASP A 191 -0.04 19.01 8.76
CA ASP A 191 -0.52 17.63 8.91
C ASP A 191 -1.50 17.22 7.80
N MET A 192 -1.92 18.20 6.97
CA MET A 192 -2.73 17.97 5.79
C MET A 192 -1.95 17.05 4.85
N GLY A 193 -2.40 15.80 4.74
CA GLY A 193 -1.90 14.91 3.72
C GLY A 193 -2.28 15.38 2.31
N TRP A 194 -1.78 14.68 1.30
CA TRP A 194 -2.01 15.03 -0.10
C TRP A 194 -3.28 14.38 -0.62
N ASP A 195 -4.41 15.04 -0.37
CA ASP A 195 -5.69 14.68 -0.98
C ASP A 195 -5.82 15.36 -2.35
N GLY A 196 -6.08 14.59 -3.40
CA GLY A 196 -6.06 15.14 -4.76
C GLY A 196 -6.23 14.08 -5.83
N PHE A 197 -5.51 14.23 -6.95
CA PHE A 197 -5.50 13.25 -8.04
C PHE A 197 -4.06 12.81 -8.31
N ALA A 198 -3.85 11.50 -8.45
CA ALA A 198 -2.60 10.96 -8.95
C ALA A 198 -2.39 11.39 -10.41
N ALA A 199 -1.14 11.33 -10.89
CA ALA A 199 -0.81 11.54 -12.32
C ALA A 199 -1.59 10.59 -13.27
N THR A 200 -2.14 9.50 -12.73
CA THR A 200 -3.00 8.53 -13.43
C THR A 200 -4.48 8.94 -13.51
N GLY A 201 -4.86 10.13 -13.02
CA GLY A 201 -6.23 10.66 -13.03
C GLY A 201 -7.17 10.03 -12.01
N LYS A 202 -6.67 9.13 -11.15
CA LYS A 202 -7.44 8.54 -10.04
C LYS A 202 -7.37 9.45 -8.81
N PRO A 203 -8.47 9.61 -8.05
CA PRO A 203 -8.41 10.33 -6.79
C PRO A 203 -7.46 9.61 -5.82
N ILE A 204 -6.75 10.37 -5.02
CA ILE A 204 -5.90 9.88 -3.94
C ILE A 204 -6.33 10.50 -2.63
N GLN A 205 -6.17 9.74 -1.56
CA GLN A 205 -6.54 10.17 -0.23
C GLN A 205 -5.45 9.76 0.75
N SER A 206 -5.09 10.69 1.62
CA SER A 206 -4.12 10.47 2.68
C SER A 206 -4.78 9.85 3.91
N CYS A 207 -4.12 8.84 4.46
CA CYS A 207 -4.42 8.31 5.79
C CYS A 207 -3.17 8.39 6.65
N GLY A 208 -3.35 8.51 7.96
CA GLY A 208 -2.20 8.69 8.83
C GLY A 208 -2.53 8.74 10.31
N VAL A 209 -1.48 8.80 11.13
CA VAL A 209 -1.55 8.86 12.59
C VAL A 209 -0.63 9.97 13.07
N ILE A 210 -1.14 10.80 13.99
CA ILE A 210 -0.37 11.82 14.68
C ILE A 210 -0.02 11.29 16.07
N ILE A 211 1.26 11.35 16.41
CA ILE A 211 1.79 10.98 17.72
C ILE A 211 2.42 12.23 18.31
N GLU A 212 1.86 12.74 19.40
CA GLU A 212 2.43 13.86 20.14
C GLU A 212 3.66 13.40 20.94
N ARG A 213 4.61 14.32 21.17
CA ARG A 213 5.84 14.08 21.95
C ARG A 213 5.57 13.79 23.42
#